data_AF-A0A5R8KBD4-F1
#
_entry.id   AF-A0A5R8KBD4-F1
#
_cell.length_a   1.000
_cell.length_b   1.000
_cell.length_c   1.000
_cell.angle_alpha   90.00
_cell.angle_beta   90.00
_cell.angle_gamma   90.00
#
_symmetry.space_group_name_H-M   'P 1'
#
loop_
_entity.id
_entity.type
_entity.pdbx_description
1 polymer ?
#
loop_
_entity_poly.entity_id
_entity_poly.type
_entity_poly.pdbx_seq_one_letter_code
_entity_poly.pdbx_strand_id
1 'polypeptide(L)'
;MSRDQKSARDLKLPPCPLPRPGDEVIWYTDSVPHRGKLEGHGTKGRPHVRSELQHSFVLDSFDVVRLQDTAHRRGPAWEHLPDGGRIFCATASEQQLFGVLLARPVPPGPRYAELITEIWSRGFEIFVVGGTVRDVLAGKETHDVDLVTTMPLNSASRLLKAMYRSDPQISDKNGYVRLGGVPRLGDPFIDLKMFSLAAPGTENAIFGADFCSDVGHRDFSCNAIYYDPINAVLIDPSGRGIEDAKESRLCLVCDQASRRPKQRAQIVIRFLKFKMRGFEATVETIETITKDYLPDLAAMDGSERLRYLKAQVINKCAPGDRQAKLEQFRICMIEFGAEREWVKFFQPLVKDILS
;
A
#
# COMPACT_ATOMS: atom_id res chain seq x y z
N MET A 1 20.27 16.28 -9.63
CA MET A 1 20.52 15.53 -10.89
C MET A 1 19.18 15.19 -11.50
N SER A 2 18.98 15.53 -12.78
CA SER A 2 17.78 15.13 -13.52
C SER A 2 17.75 13.59 -13.61
N ARG A 3 16.59 12.98 -13.33
CA ARG A 3 16.42 11.53 -13.48
C ARG A 3 16.02 11.21 -14.91
N ASP A 4 16.57 10.14 -15.45
CA ASP A 4 16.16 9.65 -16.75
C ASP A 4 14.74 9.08 -16.66
N GLN A 5 13.81 9.69 -17.38
CA GLN A 5 12.45 9.19 -17.53
C GLN A 5 12.48 7.96 -18.46
N LYS A 6 11.72 6.93 -18.10
CA LYS A 6 11.61 5.69 -18.88
C LYS A 6 10.18 5.46 -19.36
N SER A 7 10.02 4.89 -20.55
CA SER A 7 8.69 4.53 -21.05
C SER A 7 8.18 3.27 -20.36
N ALA A 8 6.87 3.22 -20.11
CA ALA A 8 6.19 2.02 -19.59
C ALA A 8 6.42 0.80 -20.51
N ARG A 9 6.52 1.03 -21.83
CA ARG A 9 6.73 -0.03 -22.84
C ARG A 9 8.13 -0.66 -22.79
N ASP A 10 9.09 0.02 -22.14
CA ASP A 10 10.47 -0.47 -22.02
C ASP A 10 10.67 -1.36 -20.78
N LEU A 11 9.62 -1.52 -19.96
CA LEU A 11 9.64 -2.35 -18.76
C LEU A 11 9.34 -3.80 -19.13
N LYS A 12 10.05 -4.71 -18.48
CA LYS A 12 9.93 -6.15 -18.72
C LYS A 12 8.98 -6.77 -17.70
N LEU A 13 8.05 -7.57 -18.20
CA LEU A 13 7.24 -8.49 -17.42
C LEU A 13 6.95 -9.74 -18.28
N PRO A 14 7.12 -10.96 -17.75
CA PRO A 14 6.70 -12.17 -18.44
C PRO A 14 5.17 -12.15 -18.66
N PRO A 15 4.65 -12.91 -19.64
CA PRO A 15 3.22 -13.03 -19.82
C PRO A 15 2.55 -13.51 -18.52
N CYS A 16 1.61 -12.72 -18.01
CA CYS A 16 0.81 -13.14 -16.86
C CYS A 16 0.00 -14.40 -17.25
N PRO A 17 -0.17 -15.39 -16.38
CA PRO A 17 -1.01 -16.56 -16.69
C PRO A 17 -2.50 -16.26 -16.55
N LEU A 18 -2.89 -15.19 -15.85
CA LEU A 18 -4.29 -14.89 -15.52
C LEU A 18 -4.79 -13.64 -16.25
N PRO A 19 -6.08 -13.57 -16.64
CA PRO A 19 -6.66 -12.30 -17.09
C PRO A 19 -6.49 -11.21 -16.02
N ARG A 20 -6.36 -9.96 -16.45
CA ARG A 20 -6.17 -8.77 -15.62
C ARG A 20 -7.48 -8.00 -15.46
N PRO A 21 -7.66 -7.24 -14.37
CA PRO A 21 -8.82 -6.37 -14.23
C PRO A 21 -9.07 -5.49 -15.48
N GLY A 22 -10.28 -5.58 -16.01
CA GLY A 22 -10.75 -4.94 -17.23
C GLY A 22 -10.55 -5.73 -18.52
N ASP A 23 -9.88 -6.89 -18.49
CA ASP A 23 -9.85 -7.80 -19.66
C ASP A 23 -11.26 -8.30 -19.96
N GLU A 24 -11.59 -8.40 -21.25
CA GLU A 24 -12.79 -9.08 -21.72
C GLU A 24 -12.60 -10.59 -21.61
N VAL A 25 -13.53 -11.26 -20.95
CA VAL A 25 -13.45 -12.67 -20.57
C VAL A 25 -14.72 -13.45 -20.89
N ILE A 26 -14.55 -14.76 -21.02
CA ILE A 26 -15.62 -15.74 -21.19
C ILE A 26 -15.52 -16.76 -20.06
N TRP A 27 -16.68 -17.09 -19.48
CA TRP A 27 -16.85 -18.18 -18.52
C TRP A 27 -18.17 -18.91 -18.79
N TYR A 28 -18.41 -20.00 -18.07
CA TYR A 28 -19.62 -20.82 -18.23
C TYR A 28 -20.30 -21.03 -16.88
N THR A 29 -21.63 -20.96 -16.86
CA THR A 29 -22.45 -21.40 -15.72
C THR A 29 -23.62 -22.21 -16.25
N ASP A 30 -23.88 -23.39 -15.67
CA ASP A 30 -24.95 -24.29 -16.10
C ASP A 30 -24.99 -24.56 -17.61
N SER A 31 -23.80 -24.78 -18.20
CA SER A 31 -23.59 -24.99 -19.64
C SER A 31 -23.89 -23.78 -20.55
N VAL A 32 -24.16 -22.61 -19.99
CA VAL A 32 -24.39 -21.36 -20.73
C VAL A 32 -23.09 -20.53 -20.74
N PRO A 33 -22.60 -20.09 -21.92
CA PRO A 33 -21.47 -19.18 -22.00
C PRO A 33 -21.90 -17.76 -21.62
N HIS A 34 -21.07 -17.10 -20.81
CA HIS A 34 -21.21 -15.70 -20.45
C HIS A 34 -20.02 -14.89 -20.96
N ARG A 35 -20.26 -13.62 -21.26
CA ARG A 35 -19.26 -12.64 -21.69
C ARG A 35 -19.32 -11.42 -20.78
N GLY A 36 -18.17 -10.78 -20.61
CA GLY A 36 -18.05 -9.56 -19.81
C GLY A 36 -16.62 -9.30 -19.40
N LYS A 37 -16.43 -8.57 -18.31
CA LYS A 37 -15.11 -8.12 -17.84
C LYS A 37 -14.68 -8.81 -16.56
N LEU A 38 -13.38 -9.09 -16.44
CA LEU A 38 -12.79 -9.41 -15.14
C LEU A 38 -12.72 -8.13 -14.32
N GLU A 39 -13.23 -8.14 -13.09
CA GLU A 39 -13.13 -7.00 -12.16
C GLU A 39 -11.92 -7.12 -11.23
N GLY A 40 -11.46 -8.34 -10.97
CA GLY A 40 -10.37 -8.63 -10.06
C GLY A 40 -10.57 -9.98 -9.39
N HIS A 41 -10.11 -10.10 -8.15
CA HIS A 41 -10.36 -11.27 -7.32
C HIS A 41 -10.85 -10.90 -5.92
N GLY A 42 -11.69 -11.75 -5.33
CA GLY A 42 -12.21 -11.55 -3.98
C GLY A 42 -11.21 -11.91 -2.88
N THR A 43 -11.68 -11.86 -1.62
CA THR A 43 -10.94 -12.21 -0.39
C THR A 43 -10.32 -13.59 -0.40
N LYS A 44 -10.95 -14.57 -1.06
CA LYS A 44 -10.44 -15.95 -1.21
C LYS A 44 -9.56 -16.17 -2.45
N GLY A 45 -9.20 -15.10 -3.18
CA GLY A 45 -8.43 -15.20 -4.43
C GLY A 45 -9.21 -15.81 -5.60
N ARG A 46 -10.55 -15.79 -5.53
CA ARG A 46 -11.45 -16.24 -6.60
C ARG A 46 -11.77 -15.11 -7.57
N PRO A 47 -11.82 -15.34 -8.88
CA PRO A 47 -12.07 -14.28 -9.86
C PRO A 47 -13.48 -13.71 -9.72
N HIS A 48 -13.56 -12.40 -9.83
CA HIS A 48 -14.81 -11.63 -9.86
C HIS A 48 -15.02 -11.11 -11.27
N VAL A 49 -16.16 -11.42 -11.89
CA VAL A 49 -16.48 -11.03 -13.25
C VAL A 49 -17.81 -10.29 -13.29
N ARG A 50 -17.93 -9.34 -14.22
CA ARG A 50 -19.17 -8.61 -14.49
C ARG A 50 -19.63 -8.88 -15.92
N SER A 51 -20.85 -9.37 -16.09
CA SER A 51 -21.41 -9.62 -17.42
C SER A 51 -21.72 -8.33 -18.19
N GLU A 52 -21.91 -8.45 -19.50
CA GLU A 52 -22.39 -7.36 -20.35
C GLU A 52 -23.71 -6.75 -19.84
N LEU A 53 -24.57 -7.57 -19.21
CA LEU A 53 -25.82 -7.18 -18.56
C LEU A 53 -25.64 -6.60 -17.13
N GLN A 54 -24.41 -6.28 -16.73
CA GLN A 54 -24.07 -5.71 -15.42
C GLN A 54 -24.34 -6.60 -14.20
N HIS A 55 -24.52 -7.91 -14.39
CA HIS A 55 -24.60 -8.87 -13.28
C HIS A 55 -23.20 -9.27 -12.83
N SER A 56 -22.97 -9.31 -11.51
CA SER A 56 -21.68 -9.69 -10.91
C SER A 56 -21.68 -11.17 -10.52
N PHE A 57 -20.56 -11.87 -10.79
CA PHE A 57 -20.38 -13.29 -10.49
C PHE A 57 -19.02 -13.52 -9.82
N VAL A 58 -18.99 -14.48 -8.90
CA VAL A 58 -17.76 -15.03 -8.32
C VAL A 58 -17.59 -16.44 -8.86
N LEU A 59 -16.49 -16.70 -9.58
CA LEU A 59 -16.22 -18.05 -10.11
C LEU A 59 -15.33 -18.84 -9.15
N ASP A 60 -15.27 -20.16 -9.31
CA ASP A 60 -14.54 -21.03 -8.38
C ASP A 60 -13.02 -20.90 -8.49
N SER A 61 -12.50 -20.77 -9.71
CA SER A 61 -11.07 -20.66 -9.99
C SER A 61 -10.84 -19.79 -11.23
N PHE A 62 -9.61 -19.31 -11.40
CA PHE A 62 -9.20 -18.71 -12.67
C PHE A 62 -9.15 -19.73 -13.83
N ASP A 63 -9.18 -21.04 -13.54
CA ASP A 63 -9.17 -22.09 -14.56
C ASP A 63 -10.46 -22.12 -15.41
N VAL A 64 -11.57 -21.59 -14.88
CA VAL A 64 -12.88 -21.56 -15.55
C VAL A 64 -13.18 -20.23 -16.24
N VAL A 65 -12.18 -19.35 -16.35
CA VAL A 65 -12.29 -18.07 -17.05
C VAL A 65 -11.13 -17.91 -18.02
N ARG A 66 -11.42 -17.44 -19.23
CA ARG A 66 -10.40 -17.16 -20.24
C ARG A 66 -10.64 -15.82 -20.90
N LEU A 67 -9.61 -15.27 -21.55
CA LEU A 67 -9.76 -14.11 -22.41
C LEU A 67 -10.76 -14.41 -23.54
N GLN A 68 -11.60 -13.42 -23.84
CA GLN A 68 -12.44 -13.43 -25.03
C GLN A 68 -11.59 -13.37 -26.29
N ASP A 69 -10.60 -12.48 -26.31
CA ASP A 69 -9.63 -12.30 -27.39
C ASP A 69 -8.21 -12.26 -26.80
N THR A 70 -7.36 -13.17 -27.24
CA THR A 70 -5.97 -13.29 -26.76
C THR A 70 -5.05 -12.22 -27.33
N ALA A 71 -5.41 -11.58 -28.45
CA ALA A 71 -4.65 -10.48 -29.03
C ALA A 71 -4.91 -9.15 -28.30
N HIS A 72 -6.10 -8.97 -27.74
CA HIS A 72 -6.53 -7.75 -27.04
C HIS A 72 -6.50 -7.92 -25.52
N ARG A 73 -5.32 -8.27 -25.01
CA ARG A 73 -5.07 -8.38 -23.57
C ARG A 73 -4.55 -7.07 -23.01
N ARG A 74 -5.01 -6.67 -21.83
CA ARG A 74 -4.43 -5.55 -21.10
C ARG A 74 -2.99 -5.85 -20.68
N GLY A 75 -2.15 -4.82 -20.79
CA GLY A 75 -0.76 -4.90 -20.37
C GLY A 75 -0.59 -4.81 -18.84
N PRO A 76 0.67 -4.71 -18.37
CA PRO A 76 0.96 -4.49 -16.97
C PRO A 76 0.33 -3.21 -16.42
N ALA A 77 0.14 -3.16 -15.10
CA ALA A 77 -0.53 -2.04 -14.44
C ALA A 77 0.13 -0.67 -14.71
N TRP A 78 1.46 -0.64 -14.90
CA TRP A 78 2.23 0.59 -15.15
C TRP A 78 2.00 1.20 -16.54
N GLU A 79 1.30 0.51 -17.45
CA GLU A 79 0.86 1.08 -18.72
C GLU A 79 -0.39 1.95 -18.57
N HIS A 80 -1.04 1.90 -17.40
CA HIS A 80 -2.29 2.59 -17.10
C HIS A 80 -2.10 3.54 -15.90
N LEU A 81 -1.03 4.34 -15.92
CA LEU A 81 -0.83 5.36 -14.90
C LEU A 81 -1.87 6.49 -15.03
N PRO A 82 -2.25 7.13 -13.91
CA PRO A 82 -3.04 8.36 -13.94
C PRO A 82 -2.36 9.46 -14.76
N ASP A 83 -3.16 10.45 -15.17
CA ASP A 83 -2.65 11.64 -15.83
C ASP A 83 -1.58 12.33 -14.96
N GLY A 84 -0.43 12.63 -15.57
CA GLY A 84 0.72 13.18 -14.85
C GLY A 84 1.63 12.15 -14.18
N GLY A 85 1.25 10.87 -14.16
CA GLY A 85 2.10 9.78 -13.70
C GLY A 85 3.42 9.70 -14.46
N ARG A 86 4.49 9.30 -13.76
CA ARG A 86 5.85 9.23 -14.30
C ARG A 86 6.57 7.96 -13.88
N ILE A 87 7.49 7.51 -14.72
CA ILE A 87 8.40 6.40 -14.44
C ILE A 87 9.82 6.89 -14.64
N PHE A 88 10.67 6.70 -13.64
CA PHE A 88 12.06 7.13 -13.67
C PHE A 88 12.99 5.97 -13.36
N CYS A 89 14.17 5.96 -13.97
CA CYS A 89 15.25 5.08 -13.52
C CYS A 89 15.63 5.44 -12.08
N ALA A 90 15.78 4.43 -11.22
CA ALA A 90 16.38 4.62 -9.92
C ALA A 90 17.86 4.97 -10.10
N THR A 91 18.37 5.90 -9.31
CA THR A 91 19.81 6.26 -9.35
C THR A 91 20.69 5.11 -8.85
N ALA A 92 21.98 5.12 -9.17
CA ALA A 92 22.91 4.08 -8.71
C ALA A 92 22.91 3.94 -7.17
N SER A 93 22.89 5.07 -6.44
CA SER A 93 22.84 5.08 -4.98
C SER A 93 21.54 4.48 -4.43
N GLU A 94 20.40 4.80 -5.04
CA GLU A 94 19.10 4.23 -4.64
C GLU A 94 19.06 2.72 -4.93
N GLN A 95 19.55 2.28 -6.09
CA GLN A 95 19.66 0.85 -6.43
C GLN A 95 20.56 0.11 -5.45
N GLN A 96 21.66 0.71 -4.99
CA GLN A 96 22.53 0.13 -3.99
C GLN A 96 21.82 -0.03 -2.63
N LEU A 97 21.11 1.01 -2.17
CA LEU A 97 20.35 0.96 -0.90
C LEU A 97 19.24 -0.10 -0.97
N PHE A 98 18.47 -0.14 -2.05
CA PHE A 98 17.48 -1.20 -2.26
C PHE A 98 18.12 -2.58 -2.37
N GLY A 99 19.26 -2.70 -3.05
CA GLY A 99 20.00 -3.96 -3.18
C GLY A 99 20.40 -4.54 -1.82
N VAL A 100 20.94 -3.71 -0.93
CA VAL A 100 21.28 -4.11 0.45
C VAL A 100 20.05 -4.58 1.21
N LEU A 101 18.95 -3.81 1.12
CA LEU A 101 17.70 -4.13 1.79
C LEU A 101 17.11 -5.47 1.31
N LEU A 102 17.06 -5.67 -0.01
CA LEU A 102 16.44 -6.83 -0.65
C LEU A 102 17.31 -8.08 -0.62
N ALA A 103 18.62 -7.94 -0.36
CA ALA A 103 19.54 -9.05 -0.14
C ALA A 103 19.39 -9.69 1.25
N ARG A 104 18.58 -9.13 2.15
CA ARG A 104 18.35 -9.70 3.48
C ARG A 104 17.49 -10.97 3.39
N PRO A 105 17.90 -12.07 4.07
CA PRO A 105 17.05 -13.26 4.20
C PRO A 105 15.87 -12.98 5.14
N VAL A 106 14.78 -13.71 4.94
CA VAL A 106 13.67 -13.79 5.89
C VAL A 106 13.62 -15.21 6.42
N PRO A 107 14.28 -15.49 7.57
CA PRO A 107 14.37 -16.84 8.11
C PRO A 107 12.99 -17.49 8.36
N PRO A 108 12.86 -18.82 8.16
CA PRO A 108 13.90 -19.76 7.77
C PRO A 108 14.09 -19.85 6.23
N GLY A 109 13.50 -18.93 5.47
CA GLY A 109 13.45 -18.99 4.02
C GLY A 109 14.41 -18.04 3.30
N PRO A 110 14.14 -17.82 1.99
CA PRO A 110 15.02 -17.07 1.10
C PRO A 110 15.06 -15.56 1.38
N ARG A 111 15.75 -14.82 0.50
CA ARG A 111 15.84 -13.36 0.51
C ARG A 111 14.62 -12.70 -0.12
N TYR A 112 14.37 -11.43 0.21
CA TYR A 112 13.31 -10.66 -0.46
C TYR A 112 13.48 -10.64 -1.98
N ALA A 113 14.70 -10.46 -2.48
CA ALA A 113 15.00 -10.45 -3.91
C ALA A 113 14.59 -11.76 -4.62
N GLU A 114 14.69 -12.90 -3.93
CA GLU A 114 14.29 -14.21 -4.47
C GLU A 114 12.77 -14.34 -4.52
N LEU A 115 12.04 -13.87 -3.50
CA LEU A 115 10.57 -13.77 -3.56
C LEU A 115 10.09 -12.85 -4.69
N ILE A 116 10.72 -11.69 -4.85
CA ILE A 116 10.40 -10.73 -5.91
C ILE A 116 10.62 -11.37 -7.28
N THR A 117 11.77 -12.00 -7.48
CA THR A 117 12.08 -12.72 -8.73
C THR A 117 11.09 -13.85 -8.99
N GLU A 118 10.69 -14.59 -7.97
CA GLU A 118 9.79 -15.74 -8.09
C GLU A 118 8.36 -15.32 -8.49
N ILE A 119 7.85 -14.23 -7.90
CA ILE A 119 6.55 -13.65 -8.24
C ILE A 119 6.60 -13.04 -9.65
N TRP A 120 7.64 -12.28 -9.97
CA TRP A 120 7.84 -11.68 -11.29
C TRP A 120 7.95 -12.74 -12.40
N SER A 121 8.69 -13.82 -12.15
CA SER A 121 8.87 -14.92 -13.12
C SER A 121 7.58 -15.68 -13.41
N ARG A 122 6.57 -15.54 -12.55
CA ARG A 122 5.19 -16.04 -12.77
C ARG A 122 4.31 -15.04 -13.52
N GLY A 123 4.87 -13.94 -14.02
CA GLY A 123 4.17 -12.92 -14.79
C GLY A 123 3.32 -11.95 -13.96
N PHE A 124 3.50 -11.93 -12.62
CA PHE A 124 2.82 -11.00 -11.74
C PHE A 124 3.73 -9.82 -11.39
N GLU A 125 3.18 -8.62 -11.35
CA GLU A 125 3.93 -7.47 -10.85
C GLU A 125 4.12 -7.55 -9.33
N ILE A 126 5.27 -7.07 -8.88
CA ILE A 126 5.59 -6.91 -7.47
C ILE A 126 6.44 -5.66 -7.28
N PHE A 127 6.09 -4.85 -6.29
CA PHE A 127 6.78 -3.59 -6.03
C PHE A 127 7.09 -3.45 -4.54
N VAL A 128 8.20 -2.79 -4.25
CA VAL A 128 8.46 -2.21 -2.92
C VAL A 128 7.70 -0.90 -2.83
N VAL A 129 6.99 -0.64 -1.73
CA VAL A 129 6.09 0.52 -1.61
C VAL A 129 6.19 1.24 -0.27
N GLY A 130 5.48 2.37 -0.18
CA GLY A 130 5.17 3.03 1.08
C GLY A 130 6.38 3.70 1.73
N GLY A 131 6.49 3.54 3.06
CA GLY A 131 7.53 4.20 3.85
C GLY A 131 8.93 3.76 3.45
N THR A 132 9.08 2.51 3.03
CA THR A 132 10.34 1.92 2.55
C THR A 132 10.94 2.74 1.41
N VAL A 133 10.14 2.99 0.36
CA VAL A 133 10.60 3.74 -0.82
C VAL A 133 10.91 5.18 -0.44
N ARG A 134 10.01 5.84 0.29
CA ARG A 134 10.20 7.22 0.76
C ARG A 134 11.52 7.39 1.52
N ASP A 135 11.79 6.50 2.47
CA ASP A 135 12.95 6.62 3.34
C ASP A 135 14.25 6.36 2.57
N VAL A 136 14.28 5.40 1.63
CA VAL A 136 15.42 5.21 0.70
C VAL A 136 15.64 6.44 -0.18
N LEU A 137 14.57 7.05 -0.70
CA LEU A 137 14.68 8.28 -1.51
C LEU A 137 15.19 9.49 -0.72
N ALA A 138 14.91 9.53 0.58
CA ALA A 138 15.46 10.51 1.51
C ALA A 138 16.89 10.16 1.99
N GLY A 139 17.51 9.10 1.45
CA GLY A 139 18.85 8.65 1.82
C GLY A 139 18.94 8.02 3.22
N LYS A 140 17.81 7.57 3.78
CA LYS A 140 17.74 6.96 5.11
C LYS A 140 17.81 5.45 5.01
N GLU A 141 18.48 4.82 5.98
CA GLU A 141 18.42 3.38 6.14
C GLU A 141 17.03 2.97 6.65
N THR A 142 16.48 1.90 6.07
CA THR A 142 15.21 1.29 6.49
C THR A 142 15.42 -0.19 6.70
N HIS A 143 14.71 -0.76 7.67
CA HIS A 143 14.72 -2.19 7.94
C HIS A 143 13.41 -2.89 7.57
N ASP A 144 12.36 -2.12 7.31
CA ASP A 144 11.06 -2.62 6.90
C ASP A 144 11.01 -2.74 5.37
N VAL A 145 10.37 -3.80 4.86
CA VAL A 145 10.11 -4.01 3.43
C VAL A 145 8.63 -4.28 3.24
N ASP A 146 7.91 -3.25 2.80
CA ASP A 146 6.52 -3.35 2.37
C ASP A 146 6.47 -3.71 0.88
N LEU A 147 5.79 -4.82 0.55
CA LEU A 147 5.59 -5.29 -0.80
C LEU A 147 4.12 -5.20 -1.21
N VAL A 148 3.86 -4.91 -2.48
CA VAL A 148 2.54 -5.07 -3.09
C VAL A 148 2.66 -5.92 -4.35
N THR A 149 1.68 -6.79 -4.63
CA THR A 149 1.66 -7.64 -5.82
C THR A 149 0.29 -7.74 -6.47
N THR A 150 0.28 -8.14 -7.73
CA THR A 150 -0.93 -8.47 -8.52
C THR A 150 -1.25 -9.97 -8.49
N MET A 151 -0.37 -10.80 -7.90
CA MET A 151 -0.63 -12.23 -7.68
C MET A 151 -1.81 -12.42 -6.71
N PRO A 152 -2.84 -13.23 -7.04
CA PRO A 152 -3.95 -13.47 -6.13
C PRO A 152 -3.54 -13.99 -4.75
N LEU A 153 -4.25 -13.55 -3.72
CA LEU A 153 -3.91 -13.80 -2.31
C LEU A 153 -3.70 -15.29 -1.97
N ASN A 154 -4.56 -16.16 -2.49
CA ASN A 154 -4.48 -17.62 -2.28
C ASN A 154 -3.24 -18.26 -2.95
N SER A 155 -2.74 -17.66 -4.02
CA SER A 155 -1.55 -18.11 -4.73
C SER A 155 -0.31 -17.57 -4.02
N ALA A 156 -0.32 -16.30 -3.61
CA ALA A 156 0.74 -15.69 -2.82
C ALA A 156 0.94 -16.42 -1.47
N SER A 157 -0.14 -16.77 -0.76
CA SER A 157 -0.04 -17.47 0.53
C SER A 157 0.54 -18.88 0.39
N ARG A 158 0.12 -19.64 -0.62
CA ARG A 158 0.68 -20.96 -0.93
C ARG A 158 2.15 -20.87 -1.31
N LEU A 159 2.52 -19.88 -2.13
CA LEU A 159 3.90 -19.65 -2.54
C LEU A 159 4.78 -19.31 -1.33
N LEU A 160 4.35 -18.37 -0.49
CA LEU A 160 5.06 -17.97 0.72
C LEU A 160 5.25 -19.16 1.66
N LYS A 161 4.22 -19.96 1.90
CA LYS A 161 4.33 -21.17 2.71
C LYS A 161 5.35 -22.17 2.15
N ALA A 162 5.38 -22.37 0.84
CA ALA A 162 6.32 -23.27 0.18
C ALA A 162 7.77 -22.77 0.24
N MET A 163 7.98 -21.48 -0.03
CA MET A 163 9.32 -20.87 -0.04
C MET A 163 9.92 -20.76 1.37
N TYR A 164 9.10 -20.44 2.37
CA TYR A 164 9.59 -20.06 3.70
C TYR A 164 9.30 -21.09 4.79
N ARG A 165 8.63 -22.21 4.45
CA ARG A 165 8.31 -23.32 5.39
C ARG A 165 7.67 -22.86 6.70
N SER A 166 6.94 -21.74 6.64
CA SER A 166 6.27 -21.08 7.76
C SER A 166 4.83 -20.81 7.39
N ASP A 167 3.93 -20.88 8.35
CA ASP A 167 2.52 -20.54 8.11
C ASP A 167 2.35 -19.01 8.05
N PRO A 168 1.90 -18.46 6.91
CA PRO A 168 1.63 -17.04 6.80
C PRO A 168 0.42 -16.63 7.66
N GLN A 169 0.49 -15.46 8.27
CA GLN A 169 -0.66 -14.78 8.86
C GLN A 169 -1.41 -14.04 7.75
N ILE A 170 -2.66 -14.42 7.51
CA ILE A 170 -3.47 -13.91 6.40
C ILE A 170 -4.58 -13.02 6.95
N SER A 171 -4.71 -11.82 6.38
CA SER A 171 -5.89 -10.97 6.51
C SER A 171 -6.56 -10.87 5.14
N ASP A 172 -7.47 -11.81 4.88
CA ASP A 172 -8.17 -12.00 3.61
C ASP A 172 -8.99 -10.77 3.18
N LYS A 173 -9.75 -10.19 4.11
CA LYS A 173 -10.55 -8.97 3.88
C LYS A 173 -9.72 -7.75 3.51
N ASN A 174 -8.45 -7.73 3.91
CA ASN A 174 -7.53 -6.63 3.62
C ASN A 174 -6.53 -6.98 2.50
N GLY A 175 -6.60 -8.17 1.90
CA GLY A 175 -5.67 -8.60 0.86
C GLY A 175 -4.24 -8.57 1.36
N TYR A 176 -3.99 -9.09 2.55
CA TYR A 176 -2.70 -8.93 3.22
C TYR A 176 -2.18 -10.25 3.76
N VAL A 177 -0.88 -10.48 3.57
CA VAL A 177 -0.15 -11.61 4.11
C VAL A 177 1.09 -11.12 4.83
N ARG A 178 1.27 -11.60 6.05
CA ARG A 178 2.52 -11.45 6.80
C ARG A 178 3.19 -12.82 6.98
N LEU A 179 4.50 -12.89 6.76
CA LEU A 179 5.28 -14.09 7.03
C LEU A 179 6.65 -13.74 7.62
N GLY A 180 7.13 -14.55 8.56
CA GLY A 180 8.41 -14.32 9.21
C GLY A 180 8.32 -13.26 10.31
N GLY A 181 9.47 -12.96 10.92
CA GLY A 181 9.61 -12.07 12.06
C GLY A 181 8.95 -12.59 13.33
N VAL A 182 9.74 -12.86 14.37
CA VAL A 182 9.19 -12.88 15.73
C VAL A 182 9.16 -11.41 16.21
N PRO A 183 8.00 -10.80 16.48
CA PRO A 183 7.88 -9.35 16.75
C PRO A 183 8.75 -8.81 17.90
N ARG A 184 9.32 -9.67 18.74
CA ARG A 184 10.17 -9.30 19.89
C ARG A 184 11.67 -9.43 19.63
N LEU A 185 12.09 -10.10 18.56
CA LEU A 185 13.50 -10.39 18.27
C LEU A 185 14.10 -9.51 17.16
N GLY A 186 13.28 -8.68 16.50
CA GLY A 186 13.76 -7.81 15.41
C GLY A 186 14.06 -8.56 14.11
N ASP A 187 13.64 -9.82 14.02
CA ASP A 187 13.82 -10.64 12.84
C ASP A 187 13.10 -10.04 11.62
N PRO A 188 13.70 -10.12 10.42
CA PRO A 188 13.05 -9.70 9.17
C PRO A 188 11.70 -10.41 8.96
N PHE A 189 10.73 -9.69 8.41
CA PHE A 189 9.43 -10.24 8.02
C PHE A 189 8.99 -9.69 6.67
N ILE A 190 8.10 -10.42 6.01
CA ILE A 190 7.48 -10.03 4.75
C ILE A 190 6.11 -9.48 5.08
N ASP A 191 5.87 -8.24 4.65
CA ASP A 191 4.53 -7.66 4.54
C ASP A 191 4.16 -7.57 3.06
N LEU A 192 3.30 -8.48 2.60
CA LEU A 192 2.84 -8.54 1.21
C LEU A 192 1.36 -8.16 1.13
N LYS A 193 1.06 -7.12 0.36
CA LYS A 193 -0.30 -6.62 0.12
C LYS A 193 -0.74 -6.87 -1.31
N MET A 194 -2.04 -6.99 -1.50
CA MET A 194 -2.70 -6.95 -2.80
C MET A 194 -3.10 -5.50 -3.10
N PHE A 195 -3.12 -5.13 -4.37
CA PHE A 195 -3.76 -3.88 -4.78
C PHE A 195 -5.27 -3.95 -4.50
N SER A 196 -5.81 -2.91 -3.86
CA SER A 196 -7.23 -2.84 -3.48
C SER A 196 -8.01 -2.03 -4.51
N LEU A 197 -9.03 -2.65 -5.12
CA LEU A 197 -9.95 -1.98 -6.04
C LEU A 197 -11.22 -1.51 -5.34
N ALA A 198 -11.79 -2.34 -4.45
CA ALA A 198 -13.06 -2.01 -3.81
C ALA A 198 -13.19 -2.59 -2.41
N ALA A 199 -13.88 -1.85 -1.54
CA ALA A 199 -14.37 -2.27 -0.22
C ALA A 199 -13.36 -3.03 0.68
N PRO A 200 -12.10 -2.59 0.81
CA PRO A 200 -11.13 -3.25 1.68
C PRO A 200 -11.63 -3.31 3.14
N GLY A 201 -11.33 -4.42 3.81
CA GLY A 201 -11.78 -4.71 5.17
C GLY A 201 -13.16 -5.36 5.27
N THR A 202 -13.81 -5.66 4.14
CA THR A 202 -15.13 -6.31 4.07
C THR A 202 -15.07 -7.66 3.35
N GLU A 203 -16.14 -8.46 3.45
CA GLU A 203 -16.27 -9.71 2.68
C GLU A 203 -16.37 -9.47 1.17
N ASN A 204 -16.80 -8.27 0.77
CA ASN A 204 -16.97 -7.87 -0.62
C ASN A 204 -15.72 -7.16 -1.19
N ALA A 205 -14.57 -7.31 -0.52
CA ALA A 205 -13.34 -6.69 -0.99
C ALA A 205 -12.92 -7.29 -2.34
N ILE A 206 -12.60 -6.42 -3.30
CA ILE A 206 -12.09 -6.77 -4.62
C ILE A 206 -10.66 -6.25 -4.74
N PHE A 207 -9.77 -7.12 -5.16
CA PHE A 207 -8.36 -6.85 -5.35
C PHE A 207 -7.95 -6.99 -6.81
N GLY A 208 -6.99 -6.18 -7.23
CA GLY A 208 -6.53 -6.10 -8.60
C GLY A 208 -5.76 -4.81 -8.84
N ALA A 209 -4.87 -4.82 -9.82
CA ALA A 209 -3.92 -3.73 -10.03
C ALA A 209 -4.57 -2.53 -10.72
N ASP A 210 -4.70 -1.42 -10.01
CA ASP A 210 -4.98 -0.11 -10.57
C ASP A 210 -4.24 0.96 -9.74
N PHE A 211 -3.27 1.62 -10.36
CA PHE A 211 -2.52 2.67 -9.70
C PHE A 211 -3.39 3.87 -9.34
N CYS A 212 -4.40 4.19 -10.16
CA CYS A 212 -5.28 5.33 -9.91
C CYS A 212 -6.06 5.12 -8.59
N SER A 213 -6.72 3.97 -8.47
CA SER A 213 -7.41 3.57 -7.25
C SER A 213 -6.46 3.46 -6.05
N ASP A 214 -5.28 2.86 -6.18
CA ASP A 214 -4.36 2.69 -5.03
C ASP A 214 -3.83 4.03 -4.51
N VAL A 215 -3.50 4.97 -5.39
CA VAL A 215 -3.04 6.33 -5.00
C VAL A 215 -4.12 7.08 -4.24
N GLY A 216 -5.38 7.01 -4.71
CA GLY A 216 -6.53 7.58 -4.00
C GLY A 216 -6.76 6.98 -2.61
N HIS A 217 -6.28 5.76 -2.36
CA HIS A 217 -6.31 5.10 -1.05
C HIS A 217 -5.06 5.35 -0.18
N ARG A 218 -4.05 6.08 -0.66
CA ARG A 218 -2.87 6.49 0.12
C ARG A 218 -3.08 7.85 0.78
N ASP A 219 -2.33 8.12 1.83
CA ASP A 219 -2.44 9.35 2.60
C ASP A 219 -1.72 10.51 1.89
N PHE A 220 -0.42 10.35 1.62
CA PHE A 220 0.42 11.39 1.05
C PHE A 220 1.15 10.90 -0.20
N SER A 221 1.40 11.81 -1.14
CA SER A 221 2.15 11.59 -2.39
C SER A 221 3.50 10.91 -2.16
N CYS A 222 4.24 11.34 -1.14
CA CYS A 222 5.54 10.76 -0.77
C CYS A 222 5.46 9.29 -0.33
N ASN A 223 4.27 8.78 -0.01
CA ASN A 223 4.01 7.36 0.27
C ASN A 223 3.37 6.62 -0.91
N ALA A 224 3.14 7.29 -2.04
CA ALA A 224 2.50 6.77 -3.25
C ALA A 224 3.50 6.48 -4.37
N ILE A 225 4.69 6.00 -3.99
CA ILE A 225 5.78 5.65 -4.91
C ILE A 225 6.03 4.15 -4.84
N TYR A 226 6.28 3.56 -5.99
CA TYR A 226 6.50 2.13 -6.16
C TYR A 226 7.87 1.93 -6.78
N TYR A 227 8.66 1.05 -6.20
CA TYR A 227 9.93 0.65 -6.77
C TYR A 227 9.81 -0.76 -7.35
N ASP A 228 10.13 -0.90 -8.63
CA ASP A 228 10.30 -2.18 -9.31
C ASP A 228 11.78 -2.55 -9.32
N PRO A 229 12.20 -3.54 -8.51
CA PRO A 229 13.60 -3.95 -8.42
C PRO A 229 14.10 -4.67 -9.68
N ILE A 230 13.21 -5.29 -10.47
CA ILE A 230 13.60 -6.05 -11.66
C ILE A 230 13.95 -5.11 -12.81
N ASN A 231 13.12 -4.09 -13.01
CA ASN A 231 13.35 -3.07 -14.03
C ASN A 231 14.20 -1.89 -13.56
N ALA A 232 14.54 -1.85 -12.27
CA ALA A 232 15.27 -0.79 -11.58
C ALA A 232 14.62 0.61 -11.78
N VAL A 233 13.29 0.66 -11.70
CA VAL A 233 12.52 1.91 -11.88
C VAL A 233 11.70 2.28 -10.67
N LEU A 234 11.48 3.58 -10.54
CA LEU A 234 10.51 4.18 -9.63
C LEU A 234 9.31 4.64 -10.45
N ILE A 235 8.15 4.12 -10.07
CA ILE A 235 6.86 4.46 -10.64
C ILE A 235 6.20 5.42 -9.65
N ASP A 236 5.89 6.62 -10.13
CA ASP A 236 5.23 7.68 -9.39
C ASP A 236 3.93 8.05 -10.09
N PRO A 237 2.82 7.36 -9.77
CA PRO A 237 1.52 7.67 -10.34
C PRO A 237 1.01 9.06 -9.96
N SER A 238 1.49 9.66 -8.86
CA SER A 238 1.08 11.01 -8.45
C SER A 238 1.81 12.11 -9.22
N GLY A 239 2.92 11.77 -9.89
CA GLY A 239 3.78 12.70 -10.64
C GLY A 239 4.69 13.59 -9.77
N ARG A 240 4.47 13.65 -8.46
CA ARG A 240 5.17 14.52 -7.50
C ARG A 240 5.74 13.80 -6.29
N GLY A 241 5.36 12.54 -6.08
CA GLY A 241 5.71 11.75 -4.90
C GLY A 241 7.21 11.61 -4.72
N ILE A 242 7.98 11.41 -5.78
CA ILE A 242 9.45 11.31 -5.73
C ILE A 242 10.08 12.59 -5.17
N GLU A 243 9.65 13.75 -5.65
CA GLU A 243 10.16 15.05 -5.22
C GLU A 243 9.73 15.32 -3.78
N ASP A 244 8.45 15.10 -3.46
CA ASP A 244 7.91 15.25 -2.12
C ASP A 244 8.62 14.34 -1.09
N ALA A 245 9.01 13.12 -1.47
CA ALA A 245 9.77 12.23 -0.60
C ALA A 245 11.18 12.75 -0.30
N LYS A 246 11.86 13.31 -1.30
CA LYS A 246 13.21 13.88 -1.14
C LYS A 246 13.19 15.14 -0.28
N GLU A 247 12.19 15.97 -0.45
CA GLU A 247 12.06 17.26 0.23
C GLU A 247 11.31 17.15 1.57
N SER A 248 10.95 15.94 1.99
CA SER A 248 10.15 15.69 3.20
C SER A 248 8.85 16.52 3.21
N ARG A 249 8.16 16.56 2.07
CA ARG A 249 6.90 17.28 1.88
C ARG A 249 5.69 16.34 1.94
N LEU A 250 4.63 16.80 2.58
CA LEU A 250 3.33 16.15 2.66
C LEU A 250 2.37 16.85 1.71
N CYS A 251 1.97 16.14 0.67
CA CYS A 251 0.82 16.50 -0.15
C CYS A 251 -0.21 15.38 -0.05
N LEU A 252 -1.42 15.74 0.36
CA LEU A 252 -2.54 14.81 0.42
C LEU A 252 -2.90 14.33 -0.99
N VAL A 253 -3.02 13.02 -1.19
CA VAL A 253 -3.43 12.41 -2.47
C VAL A 253 -4.67 11.53 -2.34
N CYS A 254 -5.23 11.44 -1.14
CA CYS A 254 -6.41 10.61 -0.93
C CYS A 254 -7.66 11.22 -1.58
N ASP A 255 -8.50 10.35 -2.14
CA ASP A 255 -9.86 10.75 -2.51
C ASP A 255 -10.70 10.93 -1.23
N GLN A 256 -11.12 12.16 -0.97
CA GLN A 256 -11.90 12.50 0.22
C GLN A 256 -13.29 11.86 0.21
N ALA A 257 -13.89 11.69 -0.98
CA ALA A 257 -15.26 11.18 -1.14
C ALA A 257 -15.35 9.68 -0.82
N SER A 258 -14.30 8.92 -1.11
CA SER A 258 -14.24 7.48 -0.83
C SER A 258 -13.98 7.14 0.65
N ARG A 259 -13.48 8.08 1.46
CA ARG A 259 -13.06 7.80 2.84
C ARG A 259 -14.13 8.08 3.88
N ARG A 260 -14.31 7.10 4.78
CA ARG A 260 -15.15 7.24 5.97
C ARG A 260 -14.52 8.21 6.98
N PRO A 261 -15.29 8.93 7.81
CA PRO A 261 -14.77 9.84 8.83
C PRO A 261 -13.65 9.26 9.68
N LYS A 262 -13.80 8.01 10.16
CA LYS A 262 -12.76 7.31 10.93
C LYS A 262 -11.42 7.18 10.18
N GLN A 263 -11.44 6.97 8.87
CA GLN A 263 -10.23 6.85 8.06
C GLN A 263 -9.55 8.21 7.84
N ARG A 264 -10.32 9.30 7.77
CA ARG A 264 -9.80 10.67 7.70
C ARG A 264 -9.18 11.10 9.03
N ALA A 265 -9.81 10.75 10.14
CA ALA A 265 -9.25 10.92 11.49
C ALA A 265 -7.90 10.22 11.68
N GLN A 266 -7.75 9.01 11.14
CA GLN A 266 -6.46 8.28 11.12
C GLN A 266 -5.38 9.03 10.33
N ILE A 267 -5.74 9.68 9.22
CA ILE A 267 -4.82 10.51 8.44
C ILE A 267 -4.35 11.72 9.27
N VAL A 268 -5.20 12.35 10.08
CA VAL A 268 -4.80 13.45 10.98
C VAL A 268 -3.69 13.01 11.93
N ILE A 269 -3.85 11.86 12.59
CA ILE A 269 -2.82 11.33 13.51
C ILE A 269 -1.52 11.03 12.76
N ARG A 270 -1.62 10.51 11.53
CA ARG A 270 -0.45 10.25 10.68
C ARG A 270 0.23 11.55 10.21
N PHE A 271 -0.55 12.57 9.86
CA PHE A 271 -0.06 13.89 9.48
C PHE A 271 0.77 14.51 10.61
N LEU A 272 0.21 14.57 11.82
CA LEU A 272 0.90 15.09 13.01
C LEU A 272 2.17 14.29 13.29
N LYS A 273 2.12 12.96 13.18
CA LYS A 273 3.32 12.10 13.29
C LYS A 273 4.40 12.51 12.27
N PHE A 274 4.05 12.82 11.03
CA PHE A 274 5.03 13.27 10.04
C PHE A 274 5.54 14.69 10.29
N LYS A 275 4.68 15.62 10.73
CA LYS A 275 5.10 16.95 11.19
C LYS A 275 6.14 16.84 12.32
N MET A 276 5.93 15.96 13.30
CA MET A 276 6.93 15.67 14.35
C MET A 276 8.26 15.10 13.83
N ARG A 277 8.28 14.54 12.62
CA ARG A 277 9.50 14.04 11.95
C ARG A 277 10.17 15.11 11.08
N GLY A 278 9.70 16.37 11.15
CA GLY A 278 10.25 17.49 10.39
C GLY A 278 9.74 17.58 8.95
N PHE A 279 8.61 16.93 8.63
CA PHE A 279 8.01 17.11 7.32
C PHE A 279 7.28 18.44 7.23
N GLU A 280 7.34 19.07 6.07
CA GLU A 280 6.52 20.24 5.73
C GLU A 280 5.31 19.85 4.90
N ALA A 281 4.25 20.64 4.93
CA ALA A 281 3.00 20.32 4.24
C ALA A 281 2.63 21.43 3.26
N THR A 282 1.99 21.07 2.14
CA THR A 282 1.45 22.07 1.22
C THR A 282 0.31 22.84 1.87
N VAL A 283 0.09 24.09 1.44
CA VAL A 283 -0.99 24.95 1.93
C VAL A 283 -2.35 24.23 1.80
N GLU A 284 -2.63 23.65 0.64
CA GLU A 284 -3.85 22.87 0.38
C GLU A 284 -4.02 21.67 1.33
N THR A 285 -2.92 20.98 1.66
CA THR A 285 -2.97 19.86 2.61
C THR A 285 -3.31 20.34 4.01
N ILE A 286 -2.71 21.46 4.43
CA ILE A 286 -2.99 22.08 5.74
C ILE A 286 -4.45 22.52 5.81
N GLU A 287 -4.95 23.22 4.79
CA GLU A 287 -6.35 23.68 4.72
C GLU A 287 -7.33 22.51 4.80
N THR A 288 -7.12 21.48 3.98
CA THR A 288 -7.95 20.27 3.95
C THR A 288 -7.95 19.56 5.32
N ILE A 289 -6.76 19.36 5.91
CA ILE A 289 -6.66 18.64 7.18
C ILE A 289 -7.35 19.43 8.29
N THR A 290 -7.13 20.74 8.37
CA THR A 290 -7.72 21.61 9.39
C THR A 290 -9.23 21.69 9.26
N LYS A 291 -9.74 21.91 8.04
CA LYS A 291 -11.16 22.17 7.81
C LYS A 291 -11.99 20.89 7.80
N ASP A 292 -11.51 19.85 7.12
CA ASP A 292 -12.35 18.71 6.76
C ASP A 292 -12.03 17.46 7.61
N TYR A 293 -10.76 17.23 7.98
CA TYR A 293 -10.36 15.94 8.58
C TYR A 293 -10.18 16.02 10.10
N LEU A 294 -9.71 17.15 10.63
CA LEU A 294 -9.52 17.38 12.05
C LEU A 294 -10.83 17.20 12.85
N PRO A 295 -12.00 17.69 12.38
CA PRO A 295 -13.28 17.44 13.05
C PRO A 295 -13.66 15.94 13.15
N ASP A 296 -13.22 15.13 12.18
CA ASP A 296 -13.54 13.70 12.13
C ASP A 296 -12.86 12.88 13.22
N LEU A 297 -11.93 13.45 14.00
CA LEU A 297 -11.45 12.82 15.25
C LEU A 297 -12.60 12.43 16.19
N ALA A 298 -13.73 13.13 16.11
CA ALA A 298 -14.95 12.80 16.84
C ALA A 298 -15.58 11.46 16.44
N ALA A 299 -15.32 10.99 15.21
CA ALA A 299 -15.84 9.72 14.71
C ALA A 299 -15.13 8.51 15.33
N MET A 300 -13.93 8.70 15.92
CA MET A 300 -13.21 7.65 16.64
C MET A 300 -13.57 7.69 18.14
N ASP A 301 -13.94 6.55 18.71
CA ASP A 301 -14.14 6.46 20.15
C ASP A 301 -12.79 6.58 20.91
N GLY A 302 -12.85 6.72 22.24
CA GLY A 302 -11.66 6.89 23.07
C GLY A 302 -10.68 5.72 22.96
N SER A 303 -11.19 4.49 22.85
CA SER A 303 -10.37 3.28 22.72
C SER A 303 -9.69 3.20 21.34
N GLU A 304 -10.38 3.61 20.28
CA GLU A 304 -9.87 3.67 18.92
C GLU A 304 -8.76 4.71 18.80
N ARG A 305 -8.98 5.92 19.35
CA ARG A 305 -7.97 6.98 19.42
C ARG A 305 -6.73 6.53 20.19
N LEU A 306 -6.94 5.96 21.37
CA LEU A 306 -5.87 5.42 22.21
C LEU A 306 -5.03 4.38 21.46
N ARG A 307 -5.68 3.35 20.90
CA ARG A 307 -5.02 2.25 20.19
C ARG A 307 -4.23 2.74 18.99
N TYR A 308 -4.83 3.63 18.20
CA TYR A 308 -4.20 4.13 16.98
C TYR A 308 -3.02 5.07 17.28
N LEU A 309 -3.18 6.00 18.23
CA LEU A 309 -2.10 6.89 18.66
C LEU A 309 -0.92 6.08 19.23
N LYS A 310 -1.19 5.08 20.07
CA LYS A 310 -0.14 4.20 20.59
C LYS A 310 0.59 3.48 19.46
N ALA A 311 -0.13 2.88 18.52
CA ALA A 311 0.48 2.16 17.40
C ALA A 311 1.30 3.06 16.46
N GLN A 312 0.83 4.29 16.21
CA GLN A 312 1.46 5.19 15.24
C GLN A 312 2.61 6.02 15.83
N VAL A 313 2.50 6.44 17.08
CA VAL A 313 3.41 7.43 17.68
C VAL A 313 4.18 6.86 18.86
N ILE A 314 3.48 6.29 19.85
CA ILE A 314 4.07 5.99 21.17
C ILE A 314 4.89 4.69 21.17
N ASN A 315 4.37 3.64 20.55
CA ASN A 315 5.04 2.33 20.50
C ASN A 315 6.24 2.31 19.53
N LYS A 316 6.58 3.45 18.93
CA LYS A 316 7.75 3.62 18.04
C LYS A 316 8.99 4.11 18.78
N CYS A 317 8.91 4.32 20.09
CA CYS A 317 10.05 4.69 20.95
C CYS A 317 10.16 3.74 22.15
N ALA A 318 11.32 3.78 22.82
CA ALA A 318 11.55 2.99 24.03
C ALA A 318 10.57 3.43 25.15
N PRO A 319 10.21 2.54 26.10
CA PRO A 319 9.28 2.87 27.17
C PRO A 319 9.63 4.15 27.95
N GLY A 320 10.93 4.42 28.18
CA GLY A 320 11.40 5.62 28.87
C GLY A 320 11.16 6.93 28.10
N ASP A 321 11.03 6.87 26.78
CA ASP A 321 10.88 8.06 25.92
C ASP A 321 9.41 8.40 25.64
N ARG A 322 8.47 7.54 26.03
CA ARG A 322 7.04 7.68 25.69
C ARG A 322 6.44 8.99 26.17
N GLN A 323 6.82 9.44 27.36
CA GLN A 323 6.33 10.70 27.93
C GLN A 323 6.80 11.90 27.10
N ALA A 324 8.09 11.96 26.77
CA ALA A 324 8.64 13.00 25.90
C ALA A 324 8.00 12.96 24.51
N LYS A 325 7.73 11.76 23.97
CA LYS A 325 7.10 11.60 22.66
C LYS A 325 5.65 12.08 22.63
N LEU A 326 4.90 11.79 23.69
CA LEU A 326 3.53 12.28 23.85
C LEU A 326 3.50 13.81 23.99
N GLU A 327 4.45 14.38 24.73
CA GLU A 327 4.57 15.82 24.87
C GLU A 327 4.93 16.50 23.55
N GLN A 328 5.84 15.92 22.77
CA GLN A 328 6.14 16.39 21.41
C GLN A 328 4.88 16.35 20.52
N PHE A 329 4.06 15.31 20.63
CA PHE A 329 2.80 15.21 19.88
C PHE A 329 1.80 16.30 20.31
N ARG A 330 1.70 16.57 21.61
CA ARG A 330 0.87 17.66 22.16
C ARG A 330 1.31 19.03 21.62
N ILE A 331 2.60 19.33 21.70
CA ILE A 331 3.16 20.60 21.19
C ILE A 331 2.85 20.74 19.70
N CYS A 332 3.07 19.69 18.91
CA CYS A 332 2.76 19.68 17.48
C CYS A 332 1.27 19.96 17.19
N MET A 333 0.34 19.45 18.00
CA MET A 333 -1.08 19.78 17.85
C MET A 333 -1.36 21.25 18.15
N ILE A 334 -0.75 21.81 19.20
CA ILE A 334 -0.97 23.21 19.59
C ILE A 334 -0.40 24.16 18.54
N GLU A 335 0.82 23.91 18.06
CA GLU A 335 1.44 24.70 16.98
C GLU A 335 0.64 24.62 15.67
N PHE A 336 -0.01 23.49 15.41
CA PHE A 336 -0.93 23.32 14.29
C PHE A 336 -2.30 24.01 14.48
N GLY A 337 -2.59 24.54 15.68
CA GLY A 337 -3.87 25.19 16.00
C GLY A 337 -4.97 24.23 16.48
N ALA A 338 -4.63 22.99 16.81
CA ALA A 338 -5.54 21.93 17.24
C ALA A 338 -5.58 21.72 18.77
N GLU A 339 -5.40 22.79 19.55
CA GLU A 339 -5.40 22.73 21.02
C GLU A 339 -6.75 22.24 21.57
N ARG A 340 -7.86 22.67 20.97
CA ARG A 340 -9.21 22.26 21.40
C ARG A 340 -9.41 20.76 21.24
N GLU A 341 -8.95 20.20 20.13
CA GLU A 341 -9.01 18.77 19.82
C GLU A 341 -8.11 17.97 20.74
N TRP A 342 -6.94 18.48 21.10
CA TRP A 342 -6.07 17.86 22.11
C TRP A 342 -6.81 17.73 23.45
N VAL A 343 -7.32 18.84 23.99
CA VAL A 343 -8.02 18.89 25.29
C VAL A 343 -9.24 17.98 25.28
N LYS A 344 -10.01 17.98 24.19
CA LYS A 344 -11.23 17.19 24.07
C LYS A 344 -10.96 15.69 23.89
N PHE A 345 -10.00 15.32 23.05
CA PHE A 345 -9.89 13.94 22.57
C PHE A 345 -8.69 13.17 23.11
N PHE A 346 -7.58 13.82 23.46
CA PHE A 346 -6.34 13.12 23.83
C PHE A 346 -5.93 13.34 25.28
N GLN A 347 -6.18 14.53 25.84
CA GLN A 347 -5.88 14.82 27.24
C GLN A 347 -6.54 13.84 28.23
N PRO A 348 -7.81 13.41 28.07
CA PRO A 348 -8.42 12.42 28.96
C PRO A 348 -7.77 11.03 28.88
N LEU A 349 -7.04 10.74 27.79
CA LEU A 349 -6.43 9.45 27.52
C LEU A 349 -4.96 9.37 27.96
N VAL A 350 -4.34 10.47 28.42
CA VAL A 350 -2.88 10.55 28.68
C VAL A 350 -2.41 9.44 29.62
N LYS A 351 -3.14 9.16 30.70
CA LYS A 351 -2.80 8.10 31.66
C LYS A 351 -2.77 6.71 30.99
N ASP A 352 -3.72 6.43 30.12
CA ASP A 352 -3.84 5.15 29.42
C ASP A 352 -2.88 5.05 28.22
N ILE A 353 -2.46 6.19 27.67
CA ILE A 353 -1.45 6.25 26.62
C ILE A 353 -0.08 5.84 27.16
N LEU A 354 0.24 6.27 28.38
CA LEU A 354 1.54 6.05 29.02
C LEU A 354 1.65 4.72 29.77
N SER A 355 0.52 4.06 30.09
CA SER A 355 0.51 2.67 30.55
C SER A 355 0.99 1.70 29.47
#